data_AF-A0A7D5ZC25-F1
#
_entry.id   AF-A0A7D5ZC25-F1
#
_cell.length_a   1.000
_cell.length_b   1.000
_cell.length_c   1.000
_cell.angle_alpha   90.00
_cell.angle_beta   90.00
_cell.angle_gamma   90.00
#
_symmetry.space_group_name_H-M   'P 1'
#
loop_
_entity.id
_entity.type
_entity.pdbx_description
1 polymer ?
#
loop_
_entity_poly.entity_id
_entity_poly.type
_entity_poly.pdbx_seq_one_letter_code
_entity_poly.pdbx_strand_id
1 'polypeptide(L)' 'MLRFRVKELMAEKEFQENRRITLVEVAESCGINRMTLSKIAGQKGYSTVTDNIDKLCAYFGCEVGELLVYVPTDEDHKN' A
#
# COMPACT_ATOMS: atom_id res chain seq x y z
N MET A 1 -12.92 7.27 3.13
CA MET A 1 -12.35 6.29 2.15
C MET A 1 -11.14 5.56 2.72
N LEU A 2 -10.82 4.35 2.25
CA LEU A 2 -9.56 3.67 2.56
C LEU A 2 -8.42 4.23 1.70
N ARG A 3 -7.27 4.51 2.33
CA ARG A 3 -6.02 4.92 1.70
C ARG A 3 -4.94 3.88 2.00
N PHE A 4 -4.20 3.48 0.97
CA PHE A 4 -3.01 2.67 1.09
C PHE A 4 -1.78 3.54 1.39
N ARG A 5 -0.95 3.09 2.32
CA ARG A 5 0.34 3.70 2.70
C ARG A 5 1.55 3.02 2.04
N VAL A 6 1.36 2.44 0.85
CA VAL A 6 2.41 1.65 0.17
C VAL A 6 3.67 2.48 -0.09
N LYS A 7 3.54 3.75 -0.51
CA LYS A 7 4.71 4.58 -0.79
C LYS A 7 5.48 4.96 0.47
N GLU A 8 4.75 5.19 1.56
CA GLU A 8 5.31 5.49 2.87
C GLU A 8 6.08 4.27 3.41
N LEU A 9 5.49 3.08 3.38
CA LEU A 9 6.14 1.84 3.80
C LEU A 9 7.36 1.50 2.92
N MET A 10 7.29 1.76 1.61
CA MET A 10 8.44 1.63 0.73
C MET A 10 9.59 2.55 1.16
N ALA A 11 9.32 3.83 1.42
CA ALA A 11 10.34 4.79 1.85
C ALA A 11 10.96 4.42 3.21
N GLU A 12 10.15 3.95 4.15
CA GLU A 12 10.62 3.45 5.46
C GLU A 12 11.56 2.25 5.27
N LYS A 13 11.18 1.29 4.42
CA LYS A 13 11.99 0.11 4.11
C LYS A 13 13.28 0.47 3.34
N GLU A 14 13.22 1.42 2.40
CA GLU A 14 14.41 1.95 1.70
C GLU A 14 15.44 2.53 2.67
N PHE A 15 14.96 3.28 3.67
CA PHE A 15 15.78 3.85 4.72
C PHE A 15 16.40 2.77 5.61
N GLN A 16 15.62 1.77 6.04
CA GLN A 16 16.10 0.67 6.88
C GLN A 16 17.12 -0.22 6.18
N GLU A 17 16.92 -0.51 4.89
CA GLU A 17 17.78 -1.40 4.11
C GLU A 17 18.95 -0.67 3.42
N ASN A 18 19.01 0.67 3.54
CA ASN A 18 20.00 1.54 2.88
C ASN A 18 20.15 1.24 1.38
N ARG A 19 19.02 1.00 0.71
CA ARG A 19 18.96 0.75 -0.73
C ARG A 19 17.64 1.25 -1.31
N ARG A 20 17.63 1.48 -2.62
CA ARG A 20 16.42 1.84 -3.36
C ARG A 20 15.53 0.61 -3.55
N ILE A 21 14.23 0.77 -3.36
CA ILE A 21 13.18 -0.22 -3.55
C ILE A 21 12.22 0.31 -4.60
N THR A 22 12.07 -0.42 -5.69
CA THR A 22 11.21 0.01 -6.80
C THR A 22 9.83 -0.65 -6.71
N LEU A 23 8.80 0.00 -7.26
CA LEU A 23 7.47 -0.61 -7.42
C LEU A 23 7.55 -1.95 -8.19
N VAL A 24 8.49 -2.07 -9.12
CA VAL A 24 8.72 -3.31 -9.88
C VAL A 24 9.17 -4.44 -8.95
N GLU A 25 10.14 -4.18 -8.10
CA GLU A 25 10.67 -5.15 -7.15
C GLU A 25 9.61 -5.58 -6.13
N VAL A 26 8.82 -4.64 -5.61
CA VAL A 26 7.74 -4.96 -4.67
C VAL A 26 6.68 -5.83 -5.35
N ALA A 27 6.30 -5.50 -6.59
CA ALA A 27 5.34 -6.29 -7.37
C ALA A 27 5.84 -7.73 -7.59
N GLU A 28 7.11 -7.90 -7.95
CA GLU A 28 7.73 -9.21 -8.14
C GLU A 28 7.83 -9.99 -6.83
N SER A 29 8.28 -9.35 -5.76
CA SER A 29 8.45 -9.98 -4.43
C SER A 29 7.11 -10.40 -3.81
N CYS A 30 6.06 -9.61 -4.01
CA CYS A 30 4.72 -9.92 -3.52
C CYS A 30 3.95 -10.87 -4.46
N GLY A 31 4.42 -11.11 -5.68
CA GLY A 31 3.64 -11.81 -6.71
C GLY A 31 2.37 -11.05 -7.13
N ILE A 32 2.41 -9.72 -7.13
CA ILE A 32 1.31 -8.83 -7.52
C ILE A 32 1.59 -8.27 -8.92
N ASN A 33 0.57 -8.18 -9.76
CA ASN A 33 0.73 -7.54 -11.07
C ASN A 33 1.18 -6.06 -10.90
N ARG A 34 2.22 -5.64 -11.64
CA ARG A 34 2.77 -4.28 -11.57
C ARG A 34 1.72 -3.18 -11.76
N MET A 35 0.74 -3.37 -12.64
CA MET A 35 -0.35 -2.41 -12.86
C MET A 35 -1.28 -2.32 -11.65
N THR A 36 -1.56 -3.46 -11.02
CA THR A 36 -2.36 -3.51 -9.78
C THR A 36 -1.63 -2.78 -8.66
N LEU A 37 -0.35 -3.06 -8.44
CA LEU A 37 0.42 -2.39 -7.41
C LEU A 37 0.53 -0.88 -7.65
N SER A 38 0.70 -0.45 -8.91
CA SER A 38 0.69 0.96 -9.29
C SER A 38 -0.62 1.66 -8.91
N LYS A 39 -1.76 1.01 -9.14
CA LYS A 39 -3.08 1.52 -8.71
C LYS A 39 -3.20 1.55 -7.19
N ILE A 40 -2.79 0.50 -6.49
CA ILE A 40 -2.78 0.47 -5.01
C ILE A 40 -1.95 1.64 -4.44
N ALA A 41 -0.76 1.90 -5.00
CA ALA A 41 0.16 2.92 -4.51
C ALA A 41 -0.20 4.36 -4.92
N GLY A 42 -1.03 4.55 -5.95
CA GLY A 42 -1.26 5.86 -6.57
C GLY A 42 -2.72 6.31 -6.64
N GLN A 43 -3.66 5.37 -6.72
CA GLN A 43 -5.08 5.67 -6.94
C GLN A 43 -5.84 5.68 -5.60
N LYS A 44 -6.42 6.84 -5.27
CA LYS A 44 -7.28 6.99 -4.09
C LYS A 44 -8.53 6.11 -4.23
N GLY A 45 -8.92 5.44 -3.15
CA GLY A 45 -10.14 4.62 -3.12
C GLY A 45 -10.10 3.40 -4.04
N TYR A 46 -8.91 2.95 -4.47
CA TYR A 46 -8.79 1.74 -5.27
C TYR A 46 -9.27 0.51 -4.47
N SER A 47 -10.18 -0.26 -5.06
CA SER A 47 -10.61 -1.53 -4.48
C SER A 47 -9.64 -2.64 -4.89
N THR A 48 -9.24 -3.46 -3.91
CA THR A 48 -8.37 -4.61 -4.09
C THR A 48 -8.91 -5.79 -3.28
N VAL A 49 -8.35 -6.97 -3.53
CA VAL A 49 -8.69 -8.18 -2.77
C VAL A 49 -7.82 -8.32 -1.52
N THR A 50 -8.31 -9.04 -0.52
CA THR A 50 -7.60 -9.27 0.75
C THR A 50 -6.26 -9.99 0.57
N ASP A 51 -6.12 -10.86 -0.43
CA ASP A 51 -4.86 -11.52 -0.79
C ASP A 51 -3.74 -10.52 -1.11
N ASN A 52 -4.05 -9.40 -1.79
CA ASN A 52 -3.05 -8.36 -2.05
C ASN A 52 -2.65 -7.62 -0.76
N ILE A 53 -3.58 -7.47 0.19
CA ILE A 53 -3.31 -6.85 1.49
C ILE A 53 -2.38 -7.75 2.30
N ASP A 54 -2.71 -9.05 2.38
CA ASP A 54 -1.91 -10.06 3.08
C ASP A 54 -0.46 -10.10 2.57
N LYS A 55 -0.27 -10.19 1.24
CA LYS A 55 1.05 -10.19 0.60
C LYS A 55 1.86 -8.93 0.89
N LEU A 56 1.22 -7.76 0.88
CA LEU A 56 1.89 -6.50 1.19
C LEU A 56 2.25 -6.41 2.67
N CYS A 57 1.36 -6.81 3.57
CA CYS A 57 1.66 -6.88 5.01
C CYS A 57 2.85 -7.81 5.28
N ALA A 58 2.89 -8.98 4.65
CA ALA A 58 4.00 -9.92 4.76
C ALA A 58 5.32 -9.34 4.20
N TYR A 59 5.29 -8.66 3.05
CA TYR A 59 6.47 -8.05 2.44
C TYR A 59 7.05 -6.90 3.28
N PHE A 60 6.19 -6.03 3.80
CA PHE A 60 6.60 -4.90 4.64
C PHE A 60 6.83 -5.29 6.10
N GLY A 61 6.34 -6.44 6.54
CA GLY A 61 6.41 -6.87 7.94
C GLY A 61 5.58 -5.97 8.86
N CYS A 62 4.41 -5.53 8.40
CA CYS A 62 3.57 -4.54 9.08
C CYS A 62 2.16 -5.06 9.36
N GLU A 63 1.47 -4.43 10.31
CA GLU A 63 0.06 -4.68 10.58
C GLU A 63 -0.84 -4.07 9.50
N VAL A 64 -2.04 -4.62 9.32
CA VAL A 64 -3.01 -4.10 8.34
C VAL A 64 -3.33 -2.62 8.55
N GLY A 65 -3.38 -2.14 9.80
CA GLY A 65 -3.62 -0.74 10.13
C GLY A 65 -2.46 0.20 9.76
N GLU A 66 -1.26 -0.32 9.57
CA GLU A 66 -0.11 0.45 9.09
C GLU A 66 -0.15 0.60 7.57
N LEU A 67 -0.62 -0.43 6.86
CA LEU A 67 -0.80 -0.44 5.40
C LEU A 67 -2.06 0.32 4.95
N LEU A 68 -3.16 0.19 5.68
CA LEU A 68 -4.48 0.74 5.33
C LEU A 68 -4.98 1.67 6.41
N VAL A 69 -5.27 2.91 6.01
CA VAL A 69 -5.84 3.93 6.90
C VAL A 69 -7.17 4.42 6.35
N TYR A 70 -8.14 4.58 7.24
CA TYR A 70 -9.37 5.28 6.90
C TYR A 70 -9.13 6.79 6.93
N VAL A 71 -9.46 7.46 5.83
CA VAL A 71 -9.41 8.91 5.69
C VAL A 71 -10.85 9.41 5.55
N PRO A 72 -11.37 10.23 6.47
CA PRO A 72 -12.68 10.85 6.35
C PRO A 72 -12.78 11.61 5.03
N THR A 73 -13.91 11.48 4.35
CA THR A 73 -14.22 12.30 3.18
C THR A 73 -15.10 13.47 3.62
N ASP A 74 -14.93 14.66 3.03
CA ASP A 74 -15.72 15.84 3.41
C ASP A 74 -17.24 15.65 3.22
N GLU A 75 -17.67 14.59 2.50
CA GLU A 75 -19.07 14.19 2.38
C GLU A 75 -19.67 13.58 3.65
N ASP A 76 -18.83 13.12 4.59
CA ASP A 76 -19.28 12.47 5.83
C ASP A 76 -19.74 13.46 6.93
N HIS A 77 -19.46 14.77 6.77
CA HIS A 77 -19.80 15.83 7.74
C HIS A 77 -21.01 16.70 7.34
N LYS A 78 -21.75 16.33 6.29
CA LYS A 78 -23.04 16.96 5.96
C LYS A 78 -24.17 16.25 6.70
N ASN A 79 -24.27 16.47 8.02
CA ASN A 79 -25.50 16.19 8.76
C ASN A 79 -25.64 17.13 9.95
#